data_AF-A0A290HG33-F1
#
_entry.id   AF-A0A290HG33-F1
#
_cell.length_a   1.000
_cell.length_b   1.000
_cell.length_c   1.000
_cell.angle_alpha   90.00
_cell.angle_beta   90.00
_cell.angle_gamma   90.00
#
_symmetry.space_group_name_H-M   'P 1'
#
loop_
_entity.id
_entity.type
_entity.pdbx_description
1 polymer ?
#
loop_
_entity_poly.entity_id
_entity_poly.type
_entity_poly.pdbx_seq_one_letter_code
_entity_poly.pdbx_strand_id
1 'polypeptide(L)'
;MDKFTRNQIYVWAYEKIKSNPKVYGGDKSNPLIMKAYVQEFHNGERADQLSDIVYSVLSTVSRVKNKLLKKNPQFDYRKINKSKKKKISKNHSTTEKQLLEGENV
;
A
#
# COMPACT_ATOMS: atom_id res chain seq x y z
N MET A 1 12.98 9.38 7.34
CA MET A 1 13.78 8.22 6.90
C MET A 1 14.63 8.64 5.73
N ASP A 2 15.94 8.58 5.94
CA ASP A 2 16.96 8.86 4.94
C ASP A 2 16.93 7.81 3.80
N LYS A 3 17.74 8.06 2.76
CA LYS A 3 17.80 7.21 1.57
C LYS A 3 18.41 5.84 1.86
N PHE A 4 19.40 5.77 2.74
CA PHE A 4 20.11 4.54 3.06
C PHE A 4 19.20 3.56 3.80
N THR A 5 18.53 4.00 4.87
CA THR A 5 17.59 3.19 5.64
C THR A 5 16.46 2.65 4.75
N ARG A 6 15.93 3.49 3.85
CA ARG A 6 14.89 3.05 2.90
C ARG A 6 15.38 1.95 1.97
N ASN A 7 16.63 2.05 1.50
CA ASN A 7 17.21 1.05 0.62
C ASN A 7 17.44 -0.27 1.34
N GLN A 8 17.90 -0.24 2.60
CA GLN A 8 18.06 -1.45 3.42
C GLN A 8 16.72 -2.17 3.62
N ILE A 9 15.66 -1.43 3.97
CA ILE A 9 14.31 -2.00 4.12
C ILE A 9 13.81 -2.59 2.80
N TYR A 10 14.07 -1.91 1.67
CA TYR A 10 13.69 -2.40 0.35
C TYR A 10 14.36 -3.73 0.02
N VAL A 11 15.68 -3.82 0.20
CA VAL A 11 16.46 -5.04 -0.04
C VAL A 11 15.99 -6.16 0.89
N TRP A 12 15.86 -5.88 2.18
CA TRP A 12 15.38 -6.86 3.16
C TRP A 12 13.99 -7.40 2.79
N ALA A 13 13.04 -6.52 2.45
CA ALA A 13 11.69 -6.93 2.09
C ALA A 13 11.66 -7.78 0.83
N TYR A 14 12.47 -7.41 -0.17
CA TYR A 14 12.63 -8.18 -1.40
C TYR A 14 13.16 -9.60 -1.13
N GLU A 15 14.23 -9.72 -0.34
CA GLU A 15 14.80 -11.03 0.01
C GLU A 15 13.84 -11.88 0.86
N LYS A 16 13.06 -11.27 1.75
CA LYS A 16 12.00 -12.00 2.48
C LYS A 16 10.93 -12.55 1.55
N ILE A 17 10.42 -11.73 0.62
CA ILE A 17 9.45 -12.18 -0.38
C ILE A 17 10.04 -13.34 -1.20
N LYS A 18 11.28 -13.22 -1.65
CA LYS A 18 11.96 -14.27 -2.41
C LYS A 18 12.13 -15.57 -1.62
N SER A 19 12.43 -15.49 -0.32
CA SER A 19 12.61 -16.67 0.54
C SER A 19 11.32 -17.48 0.74
N ASN A 20 10.15 -16.82 0.78
CA ASN A 20 8.85 -17.49 0.89
C ASN A 20 7.73 -16.69 0.19
N PRO A 21 7.63 -16.80 -1.14
CA PRO A 21 6.69 -16.00 -1.93
C PRO A 21 5.22 -16.27 -1.58
N LYS A 22 4.89 -17.50 -1.19
CA LYS A 22 3.51 -17.88 -0.81
C LYS A 22 3.05 -17.15 0.46
N VAL A 23 3.95 -16.91 1.41
CA VAL A 23 3.67 -16.23 2.67
C VAL A 23 3.75 -14.72 2.50
N TYR A 24 4.89 -14.23 2.01
CA TYR A 24 5.19 -12.80 1.98
C TYR A 24 4.77 -12.10 0.68
N GLY A 25 4.37 -12.85 -0.35
CA GLY A 25 3.78 -12.32 -1.59
C GLY A 25 2.26 -12.53 -1.70
N GLY A 26 1.64 -13.27 -0.77
CA GLY A 26 0.21 -13.58 -0.80
C GLY A 26 -0.71 -12.48 -0.24
N ASP A 27 -2.00 -12.76 -0.10
CA ASP A 27 -3.01 -11.78 0.36
C ASP A 27 -2.78 -11.28 1.79
N LYS A 28 -2.18 -12.13 2.63
CA LYS A 28 -1.79 -11.81 4.02
C LYS A 28 -0.33 -11.31 4.11
N SER A 29 0.31 -10.99 2.98
CA SER A 29 1.70 -10.53 2.93
C SER A 29 1.99 -9.35 3.84
N ASN A 30 1.20 -8.28 3.74
CA ASN A 30 1.42 -7.03 4.49
C ASN A 30 1.53 -7.26 6.01
N PRO A 31 0.56 -7.90 6.69
CA PRO A 31 0.71 -8.14 8.12
C PRO A 31 1.90 -9.06 8.45
N LEU A 32 2.14 -10.10 7.66
CA LEU A 32 3.18 -11.08 7.94
C LEU A 32 4.59 -10.51 7.75
N ILE A 33 4.81 -9.70 6.72
CA ILE A 33 6.11 -9.06 6.48
C ILE A 33 6.39 -7.95 7.50
N MET A 34 5.35 -7.21 7.93
CA MET A 34 5.50 -6.22 9.01
C MET A 34 5.85 -6.87 10.34
N LYS A 35 5.17 -7.98 10.68
CA LYS A 35 5.48 -8.75 11.90
C LYS A 35 6.90 -9.30 11.87
N ALA A 36 7.31 -9.92 10.76
CA ALA A 36 8.67 -10.43 10.60
C ALA A 36 9.73 -9.33 10.78
N TYR A 37 9.49 -8.13 10.24
CA TYR A 37 10.40 -7.00 10.43
C TYR A 37 10.54 -6.62 11.91
N VAL A 38 9.42 -6.52 12.63
CA VAL A 38 9.45 -6.17 14.07
C VAL A 38 10.13 -7.27 14.88
N GLN A 39 9.85 -8.54 14.61
CA GLN A 39 10.48 -9.65 15.32
C GLN A 39 12.00 -9.73 15.07
N GLU A 40 12.47 -9.32 13.90
CA GLU A 40 13.91 -9.36 13.56
C GLU A 40 14.69 -8.16 14.10
N PHE A 41 14.11 -6.96 14.02
CA PHE A 41 14.85 -5.72 14.31
C PHE A 41 14.40 -5.00 15.58
N HIS A 42 13.26 -5.38 16.15
CA HIS A 42 12.63 -4.76 17.31
C HIS A 42 12.20 -5.82 18.34
N ASN A 43 12.93 -6.94 18.39
CA ASN A 43 12.74 -7.98 19.39
C ASN A 43 12.92 -7.41 20.80
N GLY A 44 12.01 -7.76 21.71
CA GLY A 44 11.93 -7.25 23.08
C GLY A 44 11.07 -6.00 23.23
N GLU A 45 10.64 -5.35 22.14
CA GLU A 45 9.66 -4.27 22.20
C GLU A 45 8.24 -4.83 22.28
N ARG A 46 7.32 -4.19 23.00
CA ARG A 46 5.90 -4.62 23.11
C ARG A 46 5.21 -4.89 21.75
N ALA A 47 5.69 -4.28 20.67
CA ALA A 47 5.18 -4.50 19.33
C ALA A 47 5.44 -5.92 18.81
N ASP A 48 6.53 -6.59 19.21
CA ASP A 48 6.88 -7.95 18.76
C ASP A 48 5.90 -9.03 19.25
N GLN A 49 5.17 -8.73 20.33
CA GLN A 49 4.16 -9.60 20.96
C GLN A 49 2.78 -9.46 20.32
N LEU A 50 2.61 -8.53 19.37
CA LEU A 50 1.32 -8.30 18.73
C LEU A 50 0.93 -9.46 17.81
N SER A 51 -0.38 -9.77 17.79
CA SER A 51 -0.92 -10.79 16.91
C SER A 51 -0.99 -10.32 15.45
N ASP A 52 -1.03 -11.28 14.52
CA ASP A 52 -1.10 -11.03 13.07
C ASP A 52 -2.31 -10.14 12.70
N ILE A 53 -3.41 -10.27 13.46
CA ILE A 53 -4.63 -9.48 13.27
C ILE A 53 -4.34 -7.99 13.50
N VAL A 54 -3.55 -7.66 14.52
CA VAL A 54 -3.20 -6.25 14.82
C VAL A 54 -2.42 -5.65 13.65
N TYR A 55 -1.40 -6.35 13.13
CA TYR A 55 -0.67 -5.89 11.95
C TYR A 55 -1.58 -5.74 10.72
N SER A 56 -2.57 -6.62 10.56
CA SER A 56 -3.54 -6.55 9.46
C SER A 56 -4.41 -5.29 9.57
N VAL A 57 -4.91 -5.01 10.77
CA VAL A 57 -5.66 -3.79 11.09
C VAL A 57 -4.81 -2.56 10.82
N LEU A 58 -3.56 -2.51 11.31
CA LEU A 58 -2.64 -1.38 11.08
C LEU A 58 -2.42 -1.11 9.58
N SER A 59 -2.18 -2.17 8.80
CA SER A 59 -2.03 -2.05 7.34
C SER A 59 -3.30 -1.49 6.68
N THR A 60 -4.48 -1.86 7.19
CA THR A 60 -5.78 -1.42 6.68
C THR A 60 -6.06 0.02 7.06
N VAL A 61 -5.82 0.42 8.32
CA VAL A 61 -5.92 1.80 8.79
C VAL A 61 -5.04 2.72 7.93
N SER A 62 -3.80 2.30 7.64
CA SER A 62 -2.89 3.06 6.77
C SER A 62 -3.46 3.26 5.35
N ARG A 63 -3.98 2.18 4.73
CA ARG A 63 -4.63 2.23 3.40
C ARG A 63 -5.87 3.12 3.39
N VAL A 64 -6.74 3.01 4.40
CA VAL A 64 -7.96 3.82 4.55
C VAL A 64 -7.61 5.29 4.71
N LYS A 65 -6.69 5.63 5.63
CA LYS A 65 -6.17 7.00 5.79
C LYS A 65 -5.68 7.57 4.46
N ASN A 66 -4.88 6.81 3.71
CA ASN A 66 -4.37 7.26 2.40
C ASN A 66 -5.48 7.48 1.37
N LYS A 67 -6.56 6.69 1.38
CA LYS A 67 -7.75 6.92 0.54
C LYS A 67 -8.49 8.20 0.95
N LEU A 68 -8.66 8.44 2.25
CA LEU A 68 -9.32 9.63 2.78
C LEU A 68 -8.55 10.91 2.42
N LEU A 69 -7.22 10.92 2.55
CA LEU A 69 -6.39 12.07 2.19
C LEU A 69 -6.44 12.42 0.69
N LYS A 70 -6.60 11.41 -0.18
CA LYS A 70 -6.79 11.64 -1.62
C LYS A 70 -8.12 12.35 -1.92
N LYS A 71 -9.18 12.01 -1.18
CA LYS A 71 -10.51 12.62 -1.32
C LYS A 71 -10.60 13.99 -0.63
N ASN A 72 -9.79 14.21 0.40
CA ASN A 72 -9.80 15.42 1.22
C ASN A 72 -8.41 16.06 1.24
N PRO A 73 -7.98 16.68 0.13
CA PRO A 73 -6.62 17.21 -0.01
C PRO A 73 -6.31 18.36 0.96
N GLN A 74 -7.33 19.03 1.52
CA GLN A 74 -7.17 20.04 2.57
C GLN A 74 -6.60 19.48 3.87
N PHE A 75 -6.68 18.17 4.09
CA PHE A 75 -6.08 17.49 5.24
C PHE A 75 -4.71 16.86 4.91
N ASP A 76 -4.23 16.95 3.66
CA ASP A 76 -2.95 16.35 3.25
C ASP A 76 -1.77 17.34 3.33
N TYR A 77 -1.19 17.43 4.52
CA TYR A 77 -0.03 18.26 4.84
C TYR A 77 1.33 17.59 4.55
N ARG A 78 1.36 16.44 3.87
CA ARG A 78 2.63 15.75 3.56
C ARG A 78 3.49 16.60 2.63
N LYS A 79 4.81 16.63 2.87
CA LYS A 79 5.80 17.27 1.98
C LYS A 79 6.48 16.28 1.02
N ILE A 80 6.89 15.11 1.53
CA ILE A 80 7.74 14.15 0.78
C ILE A 80 6.89 13.13 -0.01
N ASN A 81 5.95 12.46 0.66
CA ASN A 81 5.12 11.40 0.07
C ASN A 81 3.71 11.89 -0.30
N LYS A 82 3.58 13.16 -0.68
CA LYS A 82 2.30 13.73 -1.13
C LYS A 82 1.93 13.10 -2.46
N SER A 83 0.73 12.52 -2.55
CA SER A 83 0.29 11.95 -3.82
C SER A 83 0.16 13.06 -4.86
N LYS A 84 0.85 12.91 -5.99
CA LYS A 84 0.64 13.78 -7.16
C LYS A 84 -0.80 13.58 -7.64
N LYS A 85 -1.54 14.66 -7.88
CA LYS A 85 -2.86 14.57 -8.52
C LYS A 85 -2.66 13.89 -9.88
N LYS A 86 -3.29 12.73 -10.10
CA LYS A 86 -3.31 12.13 -11.44
C LYS A 86 -4.04 13.11 -12.35
N LYS A 87 -3.39 13.60 -13.41
CA LYS A 87 -4.12 14.20 -14.53
C LYS A 87 -4.98 13.07 -15.08
N ILE A 88 -6.30 13.20 -14.98
CA ILE A 88 -7.21 12.32 -15.71
C ILE A 88 -6.95 12.65 -17.18
N SER A 89 -6.28 11.77 -17.92
CA SER A 89 -6.25 11.88 -19.37
C SER A 89 -7.68 11.63 -19.85
N LYS A 90 -8.27 12.61 -20.55
CA LYS A 90 -9.65 12.56 -21.08
C LYS A 90 -9.79 11.57 -22.26
N ASN A 91 -9.07 10.45 -22.27
CA ASN A 91 -9.00 9.54 -23.43
C ASN A 91 -9.75 8.21 -23.21
N HIS A 92 -10.77 8.19 -22.34
CA HIS A 92 -11.65 7.03 -22.21
C HIS A 92 -13.11 7.47 -21.97
N SER A 93 -13.69 8.16 -22.95
CA SER A 93 -15.14 8.31 -23.02
C SER A 93 -15.71 8.10 -24.44
N THR A 94 -14.93 7.60 -25.39
CA THR A 94 -15.42 7.40 -26.78
C THR A 94 -16.06 6.03 -26.98
N THR A 95 -15.79 5.04 -26.13
CA THR A 95 -16.26 3.65 -26.37
C THR A 95 -17.67 3.38 -25.85
N GLU A 96 -18.18 4.13 -24.87
CA GLU A 96 -19.55 3.92 -24.34
C GLU A 96 -20.65 4.61 -25.16
N LYS A 97 -20.32 5.62 -25.99
CA LYS A 97 -21.33 6.26 -26.86
C LYS A 97 -21.67 5.48 -28.12
N GLN A 98 -20.78 4.61 -28.60
CA GLN A 98 -21.02 3.85 -29.84
C GLN A 98 -21.86 2.57 -29.63
N LEU A 99 -22.04 2.11 -28.39
CA LEU A 99 -22.86 0.94 -28.08
C LEU A 99 -24.35 1.27 -27.86
N LEU A 100 -24.70 2.54 -27.64
CA LEU A 100 -26.09 2.97 -27.37
C LEU A 100 -26.78 3.61 -28.60
N GLU A 101 -26.06 3.87 -29.68
CA GLU A 101 -26.62 4.48 -30.92
C GLU A 101 -26.82 3.44 -32.05
N GLY A 102 -26.53 2.15 -31.81
CA GLY A 102 -26.59 1.08 -32.81
C GLY A 102 -27.83 0.16 -32.76
N GLU A 103 -28.77 0.36 -31.84
CA GLU A 103 -29.96 -0.50 -31.68
C GLU A 103 -31.27 0.11 -32.24
N ASN A 104 -31.19 1.08 -33.14
CA ASN A 104 -32.38 1.63 -33.82
C ASN A 104 -32.13 1.84 -35.32
N VAL A 105 -31.99 0.76 -36.09
CA VAL A 105 -32.44 0.67 -37.50
C VAL A 105 -32.88 -0.77 -37.78
#